data_AF-A0A7G1NFN6-F1
#
_entry.id   AF-A0A7G1NFN6-F1
#
_cell.length_a   1.000
_cell.length_b   1.000
_cell.length_c   1.000
_cell.angle_alpha   90.00
_cell.angle_beta   90.00
_cell.angle_gamma   90.00
#
_symmetry.space_group_name_H-M   'P 1'
#
loop_
_entity.id
_entity.type
_entity.pdbx_description
1 polymer ?
#
loop_
_entity_poly.entity_id
_entity_poly.type
_entity_poly.pdbx_seq_one_letter_code
_entity_poly.pdbx_strand_id
1 'polypeptide(L)' 'MTVSRACRTCNTMQEFRMLNAAERAAVRAEKGAGHFVDDYWRCTAAGCRWYQRYLNRGEDGLLPEELRIQPAPAG' A
#
# COMPACT_ATOMS: atom_id res chain seq x y z
N MET A 1 1.38 -13.75 -1.57
CA MET A 1 1.25 -13.85 -0.10
C MET A 1 0.62 -12.57 0.41
N THR A 2 -0.43 -12.67 1.22
CA THR A 2 -1.06 -11.53 1.90
C THR A 2 -0.87 -11.65 3.42
N VAL A 3 -0.90 -10.53 4.13
CA VAL A 3 -0.81 -10.48 5.59
C VAL A 3 -1.93 -9.62 6.16
N SER A 4 -2.58 -10.07 7.23
CA SER A 4 -3.66 -9.34 7.87
C SER A 4 -3.10 -8.26 8.79
N ARG A 5 -3.44 -6.99 8.55
CA ARG A 5 -2.93 -5.84 9.31
C ARG A 5 -3.98 -4.76 9.48
N ALA A 6 -3.83 -3.99 10.57
CA ALA A 6 -4.65 -2.82 10.82
C ALA A 6 -4.33 -1.73 9.78
N CYS A 7 -5.34 -1.37 8.99
CA CYS A 7 -5.27 -0.27 8.03
C CYS A 7 -5.88 0.98 8.67
N ARG A 8 -5.12 2.09 8.73
CA ARG A 8 -5.63 3.34 9.33
C ARG A 8 -6.73 4.00 8.50
N THR A 9 -6.67 3.88 7.17
CA THR A 9 -7.71 4.44 6.29
C THR A 9 -9.00 3.63 6.30
N CYS A 10 -8.94 2.31 6.44
CA CYS A 10 -10.14 1.46 6.57
C CYS A 10 -10.60 1.30 8.03
N ASN A 11 -9.78 1.74 8.99
CA ASN A 11 -10.00 1.62 10.43
C ASN A 11 -10.33 0.18 10.90
N THR A 12 -9.84 -0.83 10.17
CA THR A 12 -10.09 -2.26 10.42
C THR A 12 -8.87 -3.11 10.01
N MET A 13 -8.88 -4.39 10.38
CA MET A 13 -7.91 -5.36 9.85
C MET A 13 -8.25 -5.68 8.40
N GLN A 14 -7.32 -5.36 7.51
CA GLN A 14 -7.42 -5.66 6.09
C GLN A 14 -6.27 -6.56 5.68
N GLU A 15 -6.43 -7.20 4.54
CA GLU A 15 -5.33 -7.89 3.88
C GLU A 15 -4.38 -6.88 3.24
N PHE A 16 -3.11 -7.11 3.44
CA PHE A 16 -2.03 -6.37 2.84
C PHE A 16 -1.24 -7.27 1.93
N ARG A 17 -0.83 -6.76 0.78
CA ARG A 17 0.10 -7.43 -0.13
C ARG A 17 1.35 -6.60 -0.33
N MET A 18 2.45 -7.24 -0.69
CA MET A 18 3.65 -6.54 -1.13
C MET A 18 3.34 -5.62 -2.31
N LEU A 19 4.05 -4.49 -2.37
CA LEU A 19 3.99 -3.59 -3.51
C LEU A 19 4.54 -4.27 -4.77
N ASN A 20 3.84 -4.09 -5.88
CA ASN A 20 4.27 -4.48 -7.21
C ASN A 20 5.30 -3.48 -7.75
N ALA A 21 6.02 -3.83 -8.82
CA ALA A 21 7.07 -3.00 -9.39
C ALA A 21 6.64 -1.54 -9.67
N ALA A 22 5.43 -1.33 -10.19
CA ALA A 22 4.89 0.01 -10.45
C ALA A 22 4.65 0.81 -9.16
N GLU A 23 4.12 0.18 -8.11
CA GLU A 23 3.86 0.84 -6.83
C GLU A 23 5.16 1.16 -6.11
N ARG A 24 6.13 0.25 -6.19
CA ARG A 24 7.49 0.46 -5.68
C ARG A 24 8.17 1.63 -6.38
N ALA A 25 8.03 1.72 -7.71
CA ALA A 25 8.55 2.85 -8.48
C ALA A 25 7.89 4.17 -8.06
N ALA A 26 6.58 4.20 -7.83
CA ALA A 26 5.87 5.38 -7.35
C ALA A 26 6.35 5.82 -5.96
N VAL A 27 6.45 4.89 -5.00
CA VAL A 27 6.97 5.20 -3.65
C VAL A 27 8.42 5.66 -3.72
N ARG A 28 9.24 5.06 -4.59
CA ARG A 28 10.63 5.48 -4.81
C ARG A 28 10.72 6.87 -5.45
N ALA A 29 9.79 7.22 -6.35
CA ALA A 29 9.74 8.56 -6.94
C ALA A 29 9.38 9.63 -5.89
N GLU A 30 8.49 9.30 -4.94
CA GLU A 30 8.10 10.22 -3.86
C GLU A 30 9.16 10.34 -2.75
N LYS A 31 9.69 9.21 -2.28
CA LYS A 31 10.61 9.14 -1.13
C LYS A 31 12.09 9.30 -1.51
N GLY A 32 12.43 9.09 -2.78
CA GLY A 32 13.79 9.16 -3.31
C GLY A 32 14.36 7.80 -3.72
N ALA A 33 15.28 7.82 -4.69
CA ALA A 33 15.85 6.63 -5.34
C ALA A 33 16.55 5.65 -4.38
N GLY A 34 17.09 6.15 -3.26
CA GLY A 34 17.74 5.35 -2.22
C GLY A 34 16.80 4.67 -1.23
N HIS A 35 15.48 4.89 -1.33
CA HIS A 35 14.51 4.37 -0.36
C HIS A 35 14.23 2.87 -0.57
N PHE A 36 14.26 2.10 0.52
CA PHE A 36 14.09 0.65 0.47
C PHE A 36 12.61 0.26 0.38
N VAL A 37 12.11 0.09 -0.84
CA VAL A 37 10.69 -0.16 -1.14
C VAL A 37 10.30 -1.65 -1.25
N ASP A 38 11.20 -2.59 -0.93
CA ASP A 38 10.93 -4.04 -1.07
C ASP A 38 10.03 -4.60 0.05
N ASP A 39 10.24 -4.14 1.29
CA ASP A 39 9.44 -4.54 2.47
C ASP A 39 8.13 -3.75 2.64
N TYR A 40 7.65 -3.11 1.58
CA TYR A 40 6.43 -2.30 1.63
C TYR A 40 5.21 -3.08 1.23
N TRP A 41 4.15 -2.87 1.99
CA TRP A 41 2.89 -3.57 1.85
C TRP A 41 1.75 -2.58 1.73
N ARG A 42 0.87 -2.77 0.75
CA ARG A 42 -0.37 -1.99 0.62
C ARG A 42 -1.59 -2.78 1.04
N CYS A 43 -2.60 -2.07 1.51
CA CYS A 43 -3.93 -2.61 1.70
C CYS A 43 -4.54 -3.02 0.34
N THR A 44 -5.24 -4.15 0.31
CA THR A 44 -5.96 -4.67 -0.87
C THR A 44 -7.43 -4.26 -0.92
N ALA A 45 -7.91 -3.53 0.09
CA ALA A 45 -9.29 -3.07 0.14
C ALA A 45 -9.62 -2.12 -1.03
N ALA A 46 -10.82 -2.28 -1.59
CA ALA A 46 -11.34 -1.42 -2.64
C ALA A 46 -11.33 0.07 -2.20
N GLY A 47 -10.80 0.93 -3.06
CA GLY A 47 -10.64 2.36 -2.79
C GLY A 47 -9.49 2.72 -1.85
N CYS A 48 -8.81 1.72 -1.25
CA CYS A 48 -7.73 1.98 -0.31
C CYS A 48 -6.39 2.19 -1.03
N ARG A 49 -5.69 3.24 -0.59
CA ARG A 49 -4.35 3.63 -1.08
C ARG A 49 -3.27 3.47 -0.02
N TRP A 50 -3.63 3.08 1.19
CA TRP A 50 -2.70 2.99 2.30
C TRP A 50 -1.65 1.92 2.08
N TYR A 51 -0.40 2.29 2.33
CA TYR A 51 0.73 1.39 2.39
C TYR A 51 1.54 1.61 3.66
N GLN A 52 2.23 0.57 4.11
CA GLN A 52 3.14 0.61 5.25
C GLN A 52 4.24 -0.43 5.11
N ARG A 53 5.38 -0.18 5.76
CA ARG A 53 6.45 -1.17 5.82
C ARG A 53 6.09 -2.35 6.72
N TYR A 54 6.68 -3.53 6.47
CA TYR A 54 6.45 -4.72 7.28
C TYR A 54 6.89 -4.48 8.74
N LEU A 55 8.18 -4.28 9.00
CA LEU A 55 8.68 -4.20 10.37
C LEU A 55 8.50 -2.83 11.05
N ASN A 56 8.12 -1.79 10.29
CA ASN A 56 8.04 -0.43 10.82
C ASN A 56 6.71 0.25 10.45
N ARG A 57 5.80 0.35 11.43
CA ARG A 57 4.49 1.01 11.26
C ARG A 57 4.58 2.53 11.13
N GLY A 58 5.72 3.14 11.47
CA GLY A 58 5.94 4.58 11.29
C GLY A 58 6.30 4.97 9.85
N GLU A 59 6.69 3.99 9.03
CA GLU A 59 6.91 4.18 7.60
C GLU A 59 5.68 3.78 6.81
N ASP A 60 4.66 4.64 6.88
CA ASP A 60 3.43 4.53 6.14
C ASP A 60 3.22 5.71 5.18
N GLY A 61 2.23 5.55 4.30
CA GLY A 61 1.89 6.56 3.31
C GLY A 61 0.67 6.17 2.48
N LEU A 62 0.35 7.04 1.53
CA LEU A 62 -0.74 6.85 0.59
C LEU A 62 -0.16 6.74 -0.82
N LEU A 63 -0.47 5.65 -1.52
CA LEU A 63 -0.14 5.51 -2.93
C LEU A 63 -0.86 6.60 -3.73
N PRO A 64 -0.29 7.02 -4.88
CA PRO A 64 -0.94 7.97 -5.76
C PRO A 64 -2.32 7.46 -6.22
N GLU A 65 -3.19 8.40 -6.59
CA GLU A 65 -4.56 8.10 -7.01
C GLU A 65 -4.64 7.15 -8.20
N GLU A 66 -3.66 7.20 -9.09
CA GLU A 66 -3.53 6.31 -10.25
C GLU A 66 -3.40 4.83 -9.84
N LEU A 67 -2.83 4.57 -8.67
CA LEU A 67 -2.65 3.22 -8.12
C LEU A 67 -3.76 2.84 -7.14
N ARG A 68 -4.85 3.63 -7.06
CA ARG A 68 -6.01 3.29 -6.25
C ARG A 68 -6.61 1.98 -6.75
N ILE A 69 -6.88 1.07 -5.83
CA ILE A 69 -7.67 -0.14 -6.16
C ILE A 69 -9.07 0.35 -6.48
N GLN A 70 -9.49 0.20 -7.72
CA GLN A 70 -10.86 0.54 -8.08
C GLN A 70 -11.79 -0.47 -7.39
N PRO A 71 -12.87 -0.02 -6.73
CA PRO A 71 -13.93 -0.95 -6.37
C PRO A 71 -14.39 -1.63 -7.66
N ALA A 72 -14.55 -2.96 -7.63
CA ALA A 72 -15.19 -3.65 -8.74
C ALA A 72 -16.52 -2.93 -9.02
N PRO A 73 -16.84 -2.60 -10.29
CA PRO A 73 -18.14 -2.03 -10.59
C PRO A 73 -19.18 -3.04 -10.09
N ALA A 74 -20.04 -2.59 -9.18
CA ALA A 74 -21.21 -3.36 -8.79
C ALA A 74 -22.08 -3.48 -10.04
N GLY A 75 -22.07 -4.65 -10.65
CA GLY A 75 -23.00 -5.04 -11.72
C GLY A 75 -24.29 -5.57 -11.13
#